data_AF-A0A6B2J6I3-F1
#
_entry.id   AF-A0A6B2J6I3-F1
#
_cell.length_a   1.000
_cell.length_b   1.000
_cell.length_c   1.000
_cell.angle_alpha   90.00
_cell.angle_beta   90.00
_cell.angle_gamma   90.00
#
_symmetry.space_group_name_H-M   'P 1'
#
loop_
_entity.id
_entity.type
_entity.pdbx_description
1 polymer ?
#
loop_
_entity_poly.entity_id
_entity_poly.type
_entity_poly.pdbx_seq_one_letter_code
_entity_poly.pdbx_strand_id
1 'polypeptide(L)'
;MKIDQEYLKGLLIAFEDSNEPHTSITRLLALGFDHRTNEFRFHIRLLHDRGLIGRVDGEYGIGYFSPGSDDQDDEGFFDEVPLRLTASGHDFLEAIRNKEVWATLKSGFKDASIGTLVTVSKELFNRALNKQLDKYFD
;
A
#
# COMPACT_ATOMS: atom_id res chain seq x y z
N MET A 1 10.76 -2.27 -12.09
CA MET A 1 9.33 -2.17 -12.47
C MET A 1 8.86 -0.74 -12.21
N LYS A 2 7.78 -0.28 -12.85
CA LYS A 2 7.13 1.00 -12.54
C LYS A 2 6.00 0.76 -11.54
N ILE A 3 5.61 1.80 -10.80
CA ILE A 3 4.46 1.75 -9.90
C ILE A 3 3.19 1.64 -10.73
N ASP A 4 2.44 0.57 -10.54
CA ASP A 4 1.05 0.46 -10.91
C ASP A 4 0.19 0.99 -9.76
N GLN A 5 -0.41 2.16 -9.97
CA GLN A 5 -1.22 2.82 -8.95
C GLN A 5 -2.51 2.05 -8.66
N GLU A 6 -3.15 1.46 -9.66
CA GLU A 6 -4.40 0.69 -9.46
C GLU A 6 -4.09 -0.59 -8.69
N TYR A 7 -2.99 -1.28 -9.02
CA TYR A 7 -2.52 -2.45 -8.27
C TYR A 7 -2.21 -2.10 -6.80
N LEU A 8 -1.49 -1.00 -6.57
CA LEU A 8 -1.14 -0.54 -5.22
C LEU A 8 -2.38 -0.16 -4.39
N LYS A 9 -3.34 0.56 -5.00
CA LYS A 9 -4.62 0.87 -4.35
C LYS A 9 -5.42 -0.40 -4.06
N GLY A 10 -5.44 -1.35 -4.99
CA GLY A 10 -6.06 -2.66 -4.83
C GLY A 10 -5.48 -3.42 -3.63
N LEU A 11 -4.15 -3.47 -3.50
CA LEU A 11 -3.47 -4.06 -2.35
C LEU A 11 -3.91 -3.40 -1.04
N LEU A 12 -3.90 -2.07 -0.95
CA LEU A 12 -4.32 -1.36 0.26
C LEU A 12 -5.78 -1.67 0.62
N ILE A 13 -6.67 -1.74 -0.37
CA ILE A 13 -8.07 -2.16 -0.15
C ILE A 13 -8.14 -3.59 0.36
N ALA A 14 -7.35 -4.52 -0.21
CA ALA A 14 -7.32 -5.92 0.21
C ALA A 14 -6.79 -6.11 1.65
N PHE A 15 -5.96 -5.19 2.14
CA PHE A 15 -5.58 -5.15 3.56
C PHE A 15 -6.73 -4.69 4.46
N GLU A 16 -7.52 -3.70 4.03
CA GLU A 16 -8.63 -3.16 4.82
C GLU A 16 -9.88 -4.05 4.79
N ASP A 17 -10.16 -4.72 3.66
CA ASP A 17 -11.33 -5.59 3.43
C ASP A 17 -11.24 -6.96 4.17
N SER A 18 -10.36 -7.04 5.16
CA SER A 18 -10.30 -8.19 6.04
C SER A 18 -11.37 -8.06 7.13
N ASN A 19 -12.12 -9.14 7.38
CA ASN A 19 -13.01 -9.23 8.54
C ASN A 19 -12.24 -9.32 9.88
N GLU A 20 -10.91 -9.40 9.80
CA GLU A 20 -9.97 -9.43 10.92
C GLU A 20 -9.14 -8.13 10.91
N PRO A 21 -8.53 -7.72 12.04
CA PRO A 21 -7.67 -6.52 12.08
C PRO A 21 -6.34 -6.67 11.30
N HIS A 22 -6.19 -7.76 10.56
CA HIS A 22 -5.01 -8.13 9.79
C HIS A 22 -5.38 -9.00 8.58
N THR A 23 -4.45 -9.14 7.66
CA THR A 23 -4.48 -10.03 6.50
C THR A 23 -3.22 -10.90 6.49
N SER A 24 -3.03 -11.70 5.45
CA SER A 24 -1.84 -12.51 5.25
C SER A 24 -1.59 -12.75 3.76
N ILE A 25 -0.41 -13.27 3.40
CA ILE A 25 -0.08 -13.59 2.00
C ILE A 25 -1.05 -14.61 1.39
N THR A 26 -1.55 -15.57 2.18
CA THR A 26 -2.54 -16.56 1.72
C THR A 26 -3.89 -15.90 1.42
N ARG A 27 -4.35 -14.97 2.26
CA ARG A 27 -5.58 -14.22 2.01
C ARG A 27 -5.44 -13.27 0.82
N LEU A 28 -4.31 -12.59 0.70
CA LEU A 28 -4.01 -11.72 -0.44
C LEU A 28 -3.98 -12.52 -1.76
N LEU A 29 -3.39 -13.72 -1.76
CA LEU A 29 -3.41 -14.62 -2.90
C LEU A 29 -4.84 -15.00 -3.31
N ALA A 30 -5.72 -15.31 -2.35
CA ALA A 30 -7.13 -15.61 -2.62
C ALA A 30 -7.90 -14.42 -3.23
N LEU A 31 -7.42 -13.20 -3.05
CA LEU A 31 -7.94 -11.97 -3.65
C LEU A 31 -7.27 -11.61 -4.99
N GLY A 32 -6.37 -12.47 -5.50
CA GLY A 32 -5.67 -12.29 -6.77
C GLY A 32 -4.30 -11.61 -6.66
N PHE A 33 -3.82 -11.32 -5.46
CA PHE A 33 -2.50 -10.74 -5.22
C PHE A 33 -1.47 -11.84 -4.97
N ASP A 34 -0.90 -12.37 -6.05
CA ASP A 34 0.02 -13.51 -5.99
C ASP A 34 1.43 -13.10 -5.54
N HIS A 35 1.79 -13.50 -4.32
CA HIS A 35 3.08 -13.19 -3.68
C HIS A 35 4.32 -13.74 -4.39
N ARG A 36 4.13 -14.67 -5.34
CA ARG A 36 5.21 -15.21 -6.18
C ARG A 36 5.57 -14.27 -7.33
N THR A 37 4.67 -13.35 -7.69
CA THR A 37 4.88 -12.44 -8.83
C THR A 37 5.81 -11.28 -8.46
N ASN A 38 6.63 -10.86 -9.44
CA ASN A 38 7.46 -9.67 -9.31
C ASN A 38 6.62 -8.39 -9.07
N GLU A 39 5.41 -8.33 -9.62
CA GLU A 39 4.47 -7.22 -9.40
C GLU A 39 4.07 -7.09 -7.93
N PHE A 40 3.68 -8.19 -7.28
CA PHE A 40 3.38 -8.18 -5.86
C PHE A 40 4.60 -7.77 -5.04
N ARG A 41 5.73 -8.46 -5.25
CA ARG A 41 6.98 -8.25 -4.50
C ARG A 41 7.43 -6.79 -4.57
N PHE A 42 7.34 -6.20 -5.76
CA PHE A 42 7.69 -4.81 -5.98
C PHE A 42 6.77 -3.86 -5.20
N HIS A 43 5.45 -3.99 -5.32
CA HIS A 43 4.51 -3.05 -4.70
C HIS A 43 4.44 -3.22 -3.18
N ILE A 44 4.42 -4.44 -2.65
CA ILE A 44 4.31 -4.67 -1.20
C ILE A 44 5.55 -4.15 -0.46
N ARG A 45 6.74 -4.25 -1.08
CA ARG A 45 7.98 -3.68 -0.53
C ARG A 45 7.94 -2.16 -0.51
N LEU A 46 7.43 -1.50 -1.56
CA LEU A 46 7.25 -0.04 -1.54
C LEU A 46 6.29 0.44 -0.45
N LEU A 47 5.22 -0.32 -0.19
CA LEU A 47 4.30 -0.03 0.93
C LEU A 47 5.01 -0.18 2.28
N HIS A 48 5.81 -1.23 2.45
CA HIS A 48 6.58 -1.48 3.66
C HIS A 48 7.68 -0.44 3.89
N ASP A 49 8.47 -0.12 2.87
CA ASP A 49 9.52 0.90 2.90
C ASP A 49 8.97 2.27 3.32
N ARG A 50 7.73 2.57 2.91
CA ARG A 50 7.06 3.82 3.25
C ARG A 50 6.33 3.79 4.60
N GLY A 51 6.35 2.64 5.29
CA GLY A 51 5.69 2.43 6.57
C GLY A 51 4.16 2.43 6.49
N LEU A 52 3.59 2.10 5.32
CA LEU A 52 2.14 2.05 5.10
C LEU A 52 1.56 0.70 5.54
N ILE A 53 2.38 -0.34 5.56
CA ILE A 53 2.05 -1.67 6.08
C ILE A 53 3.12 -2.14 7.06
N GLY A 54 2.78 -3.13 7.87
CA GLY A 54 3.72 -3.81 8.75
C GLY A 54 3.12 -5.07 9.34
N ARG A 55 3.93 -5.80 10.12
CA ARG A 55 3.48 -6.98 10.85
C ARG A 55 2.64 -6.59 12.06
N VAL A 56 1.77 -7.50 12.48
CA VAL A 56 0.95 -7.32 13.69
C VAL A 56 1.79 -7.46 14.96
N ASP A 57 2.78 -8.35 14.96
CA ASP A 57 3.67 -8.62 16.10
C ASP A 57 4.67 -7.49 16.40
N GLY A 58 4.79 -6.50 15.51
CA GLY A 58 5.71 -5.37 15.64
C GLY A 58 7.14 -5.68 15.19
N GLU A 59 7.42 -6.90 14.75
CA GLU A 59 8.71 -7.26 14.17
C GLU A 59 8.95 -6.54 12.84
N TYR A 60 10.21 -6.39 12.47
CA TYR A 60 10.59 -5.75 11.21
C TYR A 60 10.27 -6.65 9.99
N GLY A 61 10.02 -6.01 8.85
CA GLY A 61 9.76 -6.69 7.59
C GLY A 61 8.29 -7.05 7.37
N ILE A 62 8.06 -7.95 6.40
CA ILE A 62 6.73 -8.38 5.93
C ILE A 62 6.67 -9.89 5.66
N GLY A 63 7.53 -10.66 6.33
CA GLY A 63 7.65 -12.11 6.12
C GLY A 63 8.41 -12.51 4.86
N TYR A 64 8.95 -11.56 4.08
CA TYR A 64 9.81 -11.87 2.93
C TYR A 64 11.22 -12.24 3.38
N PHE A 65 11.69 -13.41 2.96
CA PHE A 65 13.06 -13.88 3.11
C PHE A 65 13.74 -13.87 1.74
N SER A 66 14.82 -13.11 1.63
CA SER A 66 15.69 -13.12 0.45
C SER A 66 16.48 -14.44 0.43
N PRO A 67 16.82 -14.97 -0.75
CA PRO A 67 17.75 -16.09 -0.84
C PRO A 67 19.07 -15.78 -0.13
N GLY A 68 19.68 -16.83 0.43
CA GLY A 68 21.11 -16.79 0.74
C GLY A 68 21.92 -16.56 -0.54
N SER A 69 23.10 -15.95 -0.41
CA SER A 69 23.95 -15.41 -1.50
C SER A 69 24.37 -16.39 -2.61
N ASP A 70 24.06 -17.67 -2.48
CA ASP A 70 24.69 -18.73 -3.26
C ASP A 70 23.75 -19.32 -4.33
N ASP A 71 22.46 -18.95 -4.32
CA ASP A 71 21.49 -19.35 -5.35
C ASP A 71 20.91 -18.12 -6.05
N GLN A 72 21.42 -17.83 -7.26
CA GLN A 72 20.99 -16.67 -8.06
C GLN A 72 19.59 -16.88 -8.68
N ASP A 73 19.08 -18.11 -8.67
CA ASP A 73 17.78 -18.47 -9.25
C ASP A 73 16.66 -18.56 -8.20
N ASP A 74 16.99 -18.45 -6.91
CA ASP A 74 15.98 -18.34 -5.85
C ASP A 74 15.43 -16.90 -5.83
N GLU A 75 14.11 -16.74 -5.94
CA GLU A 75 13.44 -15.43 -5.87
C GLU A 75 13.04 -15.04 -4.43
N GLY A 76 13.42 -15.85 -3.45
CA GLY A 76 13.01 -15.73 -2.07
C GLY A 76 11.55 -16.12 -1.86
N PHE A 77 11.17 -16.34 -0.61
CA PHE A 77 9.83 -16.76 -0.24
C PHE A 77 9.21 -15.80 0.78
N PHE A 78 7.88 -15.84 0.87
CA PHE A 78 7.17 -15.21 1.98
C PHE A 78 6.77 -16.28 2.98
N ASP A 79 7.07 -16.04 4.24
CA ASP A 79 6.49 -16.77 5.37
C ASP A 79 5.09 -16.24 5.69
N GLU A 80 4.25 -17.11 6.24
CA GLU A 80 2.87 -16.78 6.59
C GLU A 80 2.85 -16.00 7.90
N VAL A 81 2.82 -14.68 7.80
CA VAL A 81 2.80 -13.77 8.95
C VAL A 81 1.60 -12.81 8.87
N PRO A 82 0.96 -12.46 10.00
CA PRO A 82 -0.10 -11.47 10.02
C PRO A 82 0.42 -10.08 9.63
N LEU A 83 -0.19 -9.49 8.60
CA LEU A 83 0.12 -8.16 8.09
C LEU A 83 -1.06 -7.21 8.29
N ARG A 84 -0.79 -5.92 8.48
CA ARG A 84 -1.82 -4.88 8.65
C ARG A 84 -1.43 -3.59 7.96
N LEU A 85 -2.44 -2.74 7.72
CA LEU A 85 -2.18 -1.32 7.48
C LEU A 85 -1.64 -0.67 8.77
N THR A 86 -0.72 0.27 8.61
CA THR A 86 -0.39 1.22 9.67
C THR A 86 -1.41 2.36 9.70
N ALA A 87 -1.36 3.21 10.72
CA ALA A 87 -2.16 4.44 10.72
C ALA A 87 -1.88 5.28 9.45
N SER A 88 -0.61 5.43 9.06
CA SER A 88 -0.24 6.11 7.82
C SER A 88 -0.73 5.38 6.56
N GLY A 89 -0.84 4.05 6.59
CA GLY A 89 -1.47 3.26 5.54
C GLY A 89 -2.95 3.58 5.38
N HIS A 90 -3.70 3.66 6.50
CA HIS A 90 -5.09 4.08 6.49
C HIS A 90 -5.26 5.52 6.00
N ASP A 91 -4.46 6.47 6.49
CA ASP A 91 -4.50 7.87 6.03
C ASP A 91 -4.29 7.98 4.52
N PHE A 92 -3.32 7.22 3.99
CA PHE A 92 -3.03 7.21 2.56
C PHE A 92 -4.19 6.58 1.77
N LEU A 93 -4.74 5.45 2.22
CA LEU A 93 -5.88 4.79 1.59
C LEU A 93 -7.11 5.71 1.57
N GLU A 94 -7.40 6.40 2.67
CA GLU A 94 -8.48 7.39 2.76
C GLU A 94 -8.29 8.51 1.72
N ALA A 95 -7.10 9.08 1.65
CA ALA A 95 -6.78 10.14 0.70
C ALA A 95 -7.00 9.70 -0.76
N ILE A 96 -6.51 8.50 -1.14
CA ILE A 96 -6.64 8.00 -2.53
C ILE A 96 -8.03 7.40 -2.84
N ARG A 97 -8.91 7.25 -1.85
CA ARG A 97 -10.34 6.93 -2.06
C ARG A 97 -11.16 8.14 -2.46
N ASN A 98 -10.72 9.35 -2.10
CA ASN A 98 -11.34 10.56 -2.62
C ASN A 98 -11.21 10.61 -4.15
N LYS A 99 -12.34 10.76 -4.86
CA LYS A 99 -12.42 10.68 -6.32
C LYS A 99 -11.58 11.75 -7.02
N GLU A 100 -11.55 12.97 -6.48
CA GLU A 100 -10.79 14.10 -7.06
C GLU A 100 -9.28 13.89 -6.87
N VAL A 101 -8.87 13.45 -5.67
CA VAL A 101 -7.48 13.07 -5.37
C VAL A 101 -7.04 11.94 -6.32
N TRP A 102 -7.84 10.88 -6.44
CA TRP A 102 -7.52 9.73 -7.29
C TRP A 102 -7.36 10.12 -8.76
N ALA A 103 -8.29 10.89 -9.30
CA ALA A 103 -8.21 11.35 -10.69
C ALA A 103 -6.93 12.16 -10.94
N THR A 104 -6.58 13.05 -10.01
CA THR A 104 -5.39 13.90 -10.11
C THR A 104 -4.09 13.09 -10.07
N LEU A 105 -4.00 12.09 -9.19
CA LEU A 105 -2.82 11.22 -9.11
C LEU A 105 -2.61 10.42 -10.39
N LYS A 106 -3.70 9.88 -10.96
CA LYS A 106 -3.64 9.07 -12.19
C LYS A 106 -3.23 9.86 -13.42
N SER A 107 -3.68 11.11 -13.55
CA SER A 107 -3.35 11.93 -14.72
C SER A 107 -2.03 12.69 -14.56
N GLY A 108 -1.80 13.29 -13.38
CA GLY A 108 -0.69 14.21 -13.14
C GLY A 108 0.56 13.58 -12.55
N PHE A 109 0.44 12.41 -11.92
CA PHE A 109 1.52 11.79 -11.13
C PHE A 109 1.74 10.31 -11.47
N LYS A 110 1.38 9.86 -12.67
CA LYS A 110 1.46 8.46 -13.11
C LYS A 110 2.84 7.79 -12.95
N ASP A 111 3.91 8.57 -13.11
CA ASP A 111 5.30 8.09 -13.04
C ASP A 111 6.00 8.53 -11.72
N ALA A 112 5.24 9.06 -10.76
CA ALA A 112 5.78 9.56 -9.51
C ALA A 112 6.22 8.41 -8.58
N SER A 113 7.21 8.69 -7.74
CA SER A 113 7.64 7.76 -6.68
C SER A 113 6.54 7.55 -5.63
N ILE A 114 6.57 6.44 -4.89
CA ILE A 114 5.62 6.19 -3.79
C ILE A 114 5.64 7.30 -2.74
N GLY A 115 6.83 7.83 -2.42
CA GLY A 115 6.97 8.96 -1.51
C GLY A 115 6.22 10.20 -1.99
N THR A 116 6.36 10.53 -3.28
CA THR A 116 5.63 11.64 -3.92
C THR A 116 4.11 11.39 -3.91
N LEU A 117 3.65 10.18 -4.22
CA LEU A 117 2.23 9.83 -4.21
C LEU A 117 1.61 10.01 -2.81
N VAL A 118 2.31 9.55 -1.75
CA VAL A 118 1.87 9.76 -0.36
C VAL A 118 1.79 11.24 0.00
N THR A 119 2.82 12.03 -0.35
CA THR A 119 2.82 13.46 -0.04
C THR A 119 1.70 14.21 -0.77
N VAL A 120 1.59 14.03 -2.08
CA VAL A 120 0.62 14.74 -2.91
C VAL A 120 -0.82 14.35 -2.57
N SER A 121 -1.08 13.06 -2.34
CA SER A 121 -2.41 12.60 -1.93
C SER A 121 -2.87 13.28 -0.65
N LYS A 122 -2.00 13.38 0.36
CA LYS A 122 -2.27 14.07 1.62
C LYS A 122 -2.54 15.56 1.42
N GLU A 123 -1.74 16.24 0.60
CA GLU A 123 -1.95 17.67 0.30
C GLU A 123 -3.29 17.92 -0.41
N LEU A 124 -3.61 17.12 -1.43
CA LEU A 124 -4.86 17.23 -2.17
C LEU A 124 -6.06 16.91 -1.27
N PHE A 125 -5.95 15.88 -0.42
CA PHE A 125 -7.00 15.51 0.52
C PHE A 125 -7.25 16.61 1.56
N ASN A 126 -6.20 17.20 2.14
CA ASN A 126 -6.33 18.33 3.06
C ASN A 126 -7.01 19.54 2.40
N ARG A 127 -6.72 19.83 1.13
CA ARG A 127 -7.43 20.89 0.37
C ARG A 127 -8.91 20.56 0.20
N ALA A 128 -9.26 19.28 -0.03
CA ALA A 128 -10.64 18.85 -0.11
C ALA A 128 -11.36 18.94 1.25
N LEU A 129 -10.67 18.59 2.35
CA LEU A 129 -11.19 18.72 3.71
C LEU A 129 -11.43 20.17 4.11
N ASN A 130 -10.51 21.09 3.79
CA ASN A 130 -10.69 22.52 4.11
C ASN A 130 -11.96 23.09 3.46
N LYS A 131 -12.23 22.76 2.19
CA LYS A 131 -13.49 23.15 1.52
C LYS A 131 -14.75 22.61 2.23
N GLN A 132 -14.65 21.49 2.95
CA GLN A 132 -15.76 20.96 3.74
C GLN A 132 -15.85 21.64 5.10
N LEU A 133 -14.72 21.88 5.76
CA LEU A 133 -14.64 22.57 7.04
C LEU A 133 -15.19 23.99 6.96
N ASP A 134 -14.92 24.73 5.87
CA ASP A 134 -15.46 26.08 5.65
C ASP A 134 -17.00 26.12 5.80
N LYS A 135 -17.70 25.04 5.44
CA LYS A 135 -19.18 24.94 5.57
C LYS A 135 -19.69 24.88 7.01
N TYR A 136 -18.81 24.64 7.97
CA TYR A 136 -19.15 24.58 9.40
C TYR A 136 -18.75 25.87 10.14
N PHE A 137 -18.06 26.79 9.47
CA PHE A 137 -17.62 28.07 10.04
C PHE A 137 -18.33 29.28 9.41
N ASP A 138 -19.27 29.03 8.48
CA ASP A 138 -20.29 29.98 7.99
C ASP A 138 -21.55 29.98 8.89
#